data_AF-A0A939YCA0-F1
#
_entry.id   AF-A0A939YCA0-F1
#
_cell.length_a   1.000
_cell.length_b   1.000
_cell.length_c   1.000
_cell.angle_alpha   90.00
_cell.angle_beta   90.00
_cell.angle_gamma   90.00
#
_symmetry.space_group_name_H-M   'P 1'
#
loop_
_entity.id
_entity.type
_entity.pdbx_description
1 polymer ?
#
loop_
_entity_poly.entity_id
_entity_poly.type
_entity_poly.pdbx_seq_one_letter_code
_entity_poly.pdbx_strand_id
1 'polypeptide(L)'
;VRFGSPFDFGITRQLTGYDMSYCGYELYKFFPAMFHYFVQPFSFSGIFPFVSPSDLSLGAYRSYQYSYLSYGALNFPAVWGVFAALPVTGGDRVKRGTYISAVAAAVFVAFTDFCLGGVHLRYMGDILFPLCLVGALVLVELVSRSSGKPYAVHVRAAAWICMGLTVLIAGALIFDNEADSIRLNAPRLFALFENLFR
;
A
#
# COMPACT_ATOMS: atom_id res chain seq x y z
N VAL A 1 -34.72 7.37 -15.05
CA VAL A 1 -34.50 6.27 -14.08
C VAL A 1 -33.01 5.94 -14.10
N ARG A 2 -32.33 5.87 -12.94
CA ARG A 2 -30.86 5.72 -12.84
C ARG A 2 -30.37 4.29 -13.10
N PHE A 3 -31.26 3.30 -12.94
CA PHE A 3 -31.00 1.88 -13.14
C PHE A 3 -31.98 1.33 -14.18
N GLY A 4 -31.54 0.41 -15.06
CA GLY A 4 -32.42 -0.29 -15.99
C GLY A 4 -33.22 -1.39 -15.29
N SER A 5 -32.65 -1.95 -14.22
CA SER A 5 -33.21 -2.98 -13.34
C SER A 5 -32.76 -2.76 -11.89
N PRO A 6 -33.54 -3.15 -10.86
CA PRO A 6 -33.08 -3.17 -9.47
C PRO A 6 -31.82 -4.03 -9.25
N PHE A 7 -31.57 -5.00 -10.12
CA PHE A 7 -30.38 -5.86 -10.08
C PHE A 7 -29.12 -5.21 -10.65
N ASP A 8 -29.23 -4.07 -11.34
CA ASP A 8 -28.09 -3.32 -11.88
C ASP A 8 -27.34 -2.52 -10.79
N PHE A 9 -27.96 -2.40 -9.62
CA PHE A 9 -27.44 -1.69 -8.47
C PHE A 9 -26.23 -2.42 -7.89
N GLY A 10 -25.07 -1.74 -7.86
CA GLY A 10 -23.84 -2.29 -7.29
C GLY A 10 -23.04 -3.23 -8.21
N ILE A 11 -23.64 -3.74 -9.30
CA ILE A 11 -22.94 -4.57 -10.31
C ILE A 11 -22.47 -3.71 -11.49
N THR A 12 -23.37 -2.93 -12.09
CA THR A 12 -23.05 -2.09 -13.25
C THR A 12 -23.02 -0.61 -12.90
N ARG A 13 -23.83 -0.16 -11.94
CA ARG A 13 -23.96 1.27 -11.59
C ARG A 13 -23.80 1.46 -10.09
N GLN A 14 -22.90 2.35 -9.69
CA GLN A 14 -22.67 2.71 -8.30
C GLN A 14 -23.47 3.96 -7.87
N LEU A 15 -23.64 4.13 -6.56
CA LEU A 15 -24.30 5.29 -5.92
C LEU A 15 -23.63 6.64 -6.26
N THR A 16 -22.36 6.63 -6.68
CA THR A 16 -21.56 7.80 -7.08
C THR A 16 -21.75 8.20 -8.54
N GLY A 17 -22.53 7.44 -9.33
CA GLY A 17 -22.77 7.71 -10.76
C GLY A 17 -21.74 7.04 -11.67
N TYR A 18 -20.79 6.34 -11.07
CA TYR A 18 -19.81 5.50 -11.74
C TYR A 18 -20.46 4.27 -12.39
N ASP A 19 -20.23 4.11 -13.69
CA ASP A 19 -20.65 2.96 -14.49
C ASP A 19 -19.50 1.98 -14.72
N MET A 20 -19.56 0.85 -14.04
CA MET A 20 -18.54 -0.21 -14.15
C MET A 20 -18.57 -0.92 -15.51
N SER A 21 -19.63 -0.74 -16.31
CA SER A 21 -19.74 -1.37 -17.64
C SER A 21 -18.69 -0.87 -18.64
N TYR A 22 -18.12 0.33 -18.41
CA TYR A 22 -17.02 0.87 -19.20
C TYR A 22 -15.64 0.48 -18.66
N CYS A 23 -15.58 -0.28 -17.55
CA CYS A 23 -14.34 -0.74 -16.97
C CYS A 23 -14.03 -2.16 -17.47
N GLY A 24 -12.78 -2.38 -17.87
CA GLY A 24 -12.34 -3.64 -18.43
C GLY A 24 -10.84 -3.82 -18.32
N TYR A 25 -10.40 -5.07 -18.51
CA TYR A 25 -8.98 -5.41 -18.53
C TYR A 25 -8.35 -4.89 -19.80
N GLU A 26 -7.41 -3.96 -19.63
CA GLU A 26 -6.65 -3.37 -20.74
C GLU A 26 -5.17 -3.45 -20.42
N LEU A 27 -4.39 -4.11 -21.26
CA LEU A 27 -2.99 -4.40 -20.98
C LEU A 27 -2.14 -3.13 -20.79
N TYR A 28 -2.48 -2.04 -21.48
CA TYR A 28 -1.76 -0.77 -21.35
C TYR A 28 -1.86 -0.17 -19.92
N LYS A 29 -2.87 -0.57 -19.14
CA LYS A 29 -3.05 -0.16 -17.74
C LYS A 29 -2.11 -0.88 -16.77
N PHE A 30 -1.39 -1.89 -17.23
CA PHE A 30 -0.50 -2.67 -16.36
C PHE A 30 0.59 -1.81 -15.72
N PHE A 31 1.34 -1.03 -16.50
CA PHE A 31 2.39 -0.18 -15.93
C PHE A 31 1.87 0.95 -15.03
N PRO A 32 0.79 1.68 -15.40
CA PRO A 32 0.10 2.59 -14.49
C PRO A 32 -0.32 1.92 -13.17
N ALA A 33 -0.88 0.71 -13.24
CA ALA A 33 -1.25 -0.06 -12.05
C ALA A 33 -0.01 -0.33 -11.17
N MET A 34 1.08 -0.80 -11.76
CA MET A 34 2.31 -1.07 -11.01
C MET A 34 2.88 0.20 -10.38
N PHE A 35 2.85 1.33 -11.09
CA PHE A 35 3.30 2.60 -10.55
C PHE A 35 2.44 3.03 -9.36
N HIS A 36 1.12 3.09 -9.53
CA HIS A 36 0.23 3.61 -8.50
C HIS A 36 0.12 2.70 -7.26
N TYR A 37 0.20 1.38 -7.44
CA TYR A 37 0.09 0.44 -6.34
C TYR A 37 1.40 0.12 -5.62
N PHE A 38 2.56 0.22 -6.29
CA PHE A 38 3.84 -0.15 -5.68
C PHE A 38 4.79 1.04 -5.49
N VAL A 39 4.83 1.98 -6.42
CA VAL A 39 5.91 3.00 -6.48
C VAL A 39 5.45 4.39 -6.02
N GLN A 40 4.16 4.72 -6.16
CA GLN A 40 3.59 6.04 -5.88
C GLN A 40 4.09 6.59 -4.53
N PRO A 41 4.80 7.73 -4.48
CA PRO A 41 5.29 8.27 -3.22
C PRO A 41 4.16 8.82 -2.33
N PHE A 42 4.45 9.02 -1.04
CA PHE A 42 3.62 9.88 -0.20
C PHE A 42 3.70 11.34 -0.65
N SER A 43 2.71 12.13 -0.23
CA SER A 43 2.78 13.58 -0.27
C SER A 43 3.48 14.09 0.98
N PHE A 44 4.37 15.07 0.81
CA PHE A 44 5.07 15.72 1.91
C PHE A 44 4.66 17.18 1.97
N SER A 45 4.35 17.66 3.18
CA SER A 45 3.99 19.04 3.45
C SER A 45 4.84 19.61 4.58
N GLY A 46 5.07 20.92 4.57
CA GLY A 46 5.69 21.63 5.70
C GLY A 46 4.76 21.83 6.89
N ILE A 47 3.51 21.36 6.78
CA ILE A 47 2.47 21.49 7.80
C ILE A 47 2.23 20.12 8.41
N PHE A 48 2.24 20.03 9.73
CA PHE A 48 1.90 18.82 10.49
C PHE A 48 0.53 18.27 10.03
N PRO A 49 0.38 16.96 9.70
CA PRO A 49 1.24 15.82 10.06
C PRO A 49 2.41 15.48 9.10
N PHE A 50 2.79 16.40 8.21
CA PHE A 50 3.95 16.34 7.30
C PHE A 50 3.93 15.26 6.21
N VAL A 51 3.27 14.12 6.44
CA VAL A 51 3.12 13.01 5.50
C VAL A 51 1.65 12.71 5.33
N SER A 52 1.19 12.66 4.08
CA SER A 52 -0.17 12.28 3.74
C SER A 52 -0.20 11.41 2.49
N PRO A 53 -1.29 10.67 2.23
CA PRO A 53 -1.51 10.03 0.94
C PRO A 53 -1.42 11.05 -0.19
N SER A 54 -0.88 10.63 -1.33
CA SER A 54 -0.82 11.48 -2.52
C SER A 54 -2.20 11.59 -3.15
N ASP A 55 -2.62 12.82 -3.47
CA ASP A 55 -3.79 13.05 -4.30
C ASP A 55 -3.49 12.64 -5.74
N LEU A 56 -4.37 11.81 -6.32
CA LEU A 56 -4.18 11.21 -7.63
C LEU A 56 -5.27 11.69 -8.57
N SER A 57 -4.85 12.42 -9.60
CA SER A 57 -5.66 12.64 -10.79
C SER A 57 -5.30 11.61 -11.85
N LEU A 58 -6.10 10.55 -11.98
CA LEU A 58 -6.00 9.62 -13.12
C LEU A 58 -6.52 10.23 -14.43
N GLY A 59 -6.91 11.51 -14.43
CA GLY A 59 -7.33 12.25 -15.62
C GLY A 59 -6.28 12.24 -16.73
N ALA A 60 -4.99 12.15 -16.38
CA ALA A 60 -3.89 11.98 -17.34
C ALA A 60 -4.01 10.69 -18.17
N TYR A 61 -4.59 9.62 -17.61
CA TYR A 61 -4.82 8.35 -18.30
C TYR A 61 -6.15 8.32 -19.06
N ARG A 62 -6.92 9.44 -19.04
CA ARG A 62 -8.29 9.57 -19.60
C ARG A 62 -9.20 8.39 -19.22
N SER A 63 -8.89 7.74 -18.11
CA SER A 63 -9.54 6.51 -17.69
C SER A 63 -10.78 6.90 -16.93
N TYR A 64 -11.91 6.25 -17.24
CA TYR A 64 -13.20 6.47 -16.59
C TYR A 64 -13.18 6.08 -15.10
N GLN A 65 -12.03 5.62 -14.58
CA GLN A 65 -11.84 4.98 -13.28
C GLN A 65 -11.85 5.95 -12.10
N TYR A 66 -12.33 5.47 -10.96
CA TYR A 66 -12.38 6.24 -9.73
C TYR A 66 -10.96 6.41 -9.16
N SER A 67 -10.49 7.65 -9.03
CA SER A 67 -9.21 7.95 -8.36
C SER A 67 -9.43 8.78 -7.12
N TYR A 68 -8.71 8.42 -6.06
CA TYR A 68 -8.68 9.16 -4.81
C TYR A 68 -7.26 9.13 -4.25
N LEU A 69 -7.10 9.63 -3.04
CA LEU A 69 -5.88 9.53 -2.23
C LEU A 69 -5.31 8.10 -2.22
N SER A 70 -3.99 7.96 -2.42
CA SER A 70 -3.29 6.67 -2.33
C SER A 70 -1.76 6.82 -2.15
N TYR A 71 -1.05 5.71 -2.03
CA TYR A 71 0.40 5.60 -1.91
C TYR A 71 0.86 4.19 -2.32
N GLY A 72 2.11 4.02 -2.72
CA GLY A 72 2.65 2.75 -3.17
C GLY A 72 3.14 1.86 -2.02
N ALA A 73 3.02 0.54 -2.17
CA ALA A 73 3.46 -0.42 -1.16
C ALA A 73 4.96 -0.33 -0.82
N LEU A 74 5.82 0.07 -1.76
CA LEU A 74 7.26 0.17 -1.52
C LEU A 74 7.67 1.33 -0.60
N ASN A 75 6.75 2.24 -0.26
CA ASN A 75 7.01 3.24 0.77
C ASN A 75 7.09 2.63 2.18
N PHE A 76 6.69 1.37 2.36
CA PHE A 76 6.79 0.65 3.63
C PHE A 76 8.01 -0.28 3.61
N PRO A 77 9.09 0.04 4.34
CA PRO A 77 10.35 -0.71 4.23
C PRO A 77 10.24 -2.21 4.57
N ALA A 78 9.25 -2.64 5.36
CA ALA A 78 9.01 -4.06 5.60
C ALA A 78 8.73 -4.83 4.30
N VAL A 79 8.09 -4.20 3.32
CA VAL A 79 7.83 -4.80 1.99
C VAL A 79 9.14 -5.12 1.26
N TRP A 80 10.24 -4.41 1.54
CA TRP A 80 11.52 -4.67 0.88
C TRP A 80 12.09 -6.06 1.22
N GLY A 81 11.62 -6.69 2.31
CA GLY A 81 11.91 -8.08 2.61
C GLY A 81 11.58 -9.03 1.46
N VAL A 82 10.57 -8.71 0.64
CA VAL A 82 10.20 -9.49 -0.56
C VAL A 82 11.39 -9.66 -1.51
N PHE A 83 12.25 -8.65 -1.65
CA PHE A 83 13.44 -8.74 -2.52
C PHE A 83 14.51 -9.70 -1.99
N ALA A 84 14.51 -9.99 -0.68
CA ALA A 84 15.39 -10.97 -0.06
C ALA A 84 14.81 -12.41 -0.08
N ALA A 85 13.60 -12.63 -0.60
CA ALA A 85 12.92 -13.93 -0.52
C ALA A 85 13.68 -15.04 -1.26
N LEU A 86 14.22 -14.76 -2.45
CA LEU A 86 14.95 -15.75 -3.25
C LEU A 86 16.20 -16.32 -2.55
N PRO A 87 17.17 -15.50 -2.09
CA PRO A 87 18.34 -16.02 -1.38
C PRO A 87 17.96 -16.69 -0.05
N VAL A 88 16.89 -16.23 0.59
CA VAL A 88 16.43 -16.76 1.88
C VAL A 88 15.75 -18.13 1.75
N THR A 89 15.11 -18.45 0.63
CA THR A 89 14.45 -19.77 0.48
C THR A 89 15.43 -20.95 0.41
N GLY A 90 16.69 -20.72 0.05
CA GLY A 90 17.75 -21.74 0.09
C GLY A 90 17.44 -23.05 -0.65
N GLY A 91 16.59 -23.00 -1.69
CA GLY A 91 16.19 -24.18 -2.47
C GLY A 91 14.90 -24.87 -2.00
N ASP A 92 14.29 -24.43 -0.89
CA ASP A 92 12.97 -24.91 -0.46
C ASP A 92 11.91 -24.49 -1.47
N ARG A 93 11.44 -25.46 -2.27
CA ARG A 93 10.48 -25.25 -3.35
C ARG A 93 9.12 -24.76 -2.83
N VAL A 94 8.71 -25.20 -1.64
CA VAL A 94 7.41 -24.84 -1.07
C VAL A 94 7.47 -23.39 -0.59
N LYS A 95 8.48 -23.02 0.21
CA LYS A 95 8.64 -21.62 0.64
C LYS A 95 8.79 -20.68 -0.54
N ARG A 96 9.59 -21.06 -1.53
CA ARG A 96 9.77 -20.28 -2.76
C ARG A 96 8.47 -20.14 -3.54
N GLY A 97 7.71 -21.22 -3.67
CA GLY A 97 6.39 -21.22 -4.30
C GLY A 97 5.44 -20.25 -3.59
N THR A 98 5.35 -20.33 -2.27
CA THR A 98 4.50 -19.45 -1.44
C THR A 98 4.84 -17.97 -1.61
N TYR A 99 6.13 -17.61 -1.60
CA TYR A 99 6.53 -16.21 -1.78
C TYR A 99 6.23 -15.70 -3.19
N ILE A 100 6.56 -16.50 -4.22
CA ILE A 100 6.26 -16.14 -5.60
C ILE A 100 4.75 -15.99 -5.80
N SER A 101 3.94 -16.90 -5.25
CA SER A 101 2.49 -16.83 -5.37
C SER A 101 1.91 -15.62 -4.63
N ALA A 102 2.47 -15.24 -3.48
CA ALA A 102 2.00 -14.07 -2.74
C ALA A 102 2.28 -12.76 -3.51
N VAL A 103 3.48 -12.62 -4.06
CA VAL A 103 3.83 -11.46 -4.90
C VAL A 103 3.02 -11.44 -6.19
N ALA A 104 2.86 -12.60 -6.85
CA ALA A 104 2.04 -12.70 -8.06
C ALA A 104 0.57 -12.35 -7.78
N ALA A 105 0.02 -12.79 -6.64
CA ALA A 105 -1.32 -12.43 -6.22
C ALA A 105 -1.44 -10.93 -5.97
N ALA A 106 -0.48 -10.31 -5.29
CA ALA A 106 -0.46 -8.86 -5.07
C ALA A 106 -0.42 -8.07 -6.40
N VAL A 107 0.40 -8.50 -7.37
CA VAL A 107 0.47 -7.90 -8.70
C VAL A 107 -0.85 -8.07 -9.47
N PHE A 108 -1.47 -9.25 -9.37
CA PHE A 108 -2.74 -9.54 -10.03
C PHE A 108 -3.89 -8.72 -9.45
N VAL A 109 -3.96 -8.61 -8.11
CA VAL A 109 -4.93 -7.77 -7.40
C VAL A 109 -4.73 -6.30 -7.79
N ALA A 110 -3.50 -5.78 -7.73
CA ALA A 110 -3.20 -4.41 -8.15
C ALA A 110 -3.65 -4.11 -9.59
N PHE A 111 -3.41 -5.03 -10.53
CA PHE A 111 -3.86 -4.86 -11.91
C PHE A 111 -5.39 -4.91 -12.03
N THR A 112 -6.03 -5.80 -11.29
CA THR A 112 -7.50 -5.95 -11.28
C THR A 112 -8.17 -4.73 -10.68
N ASP A 113 -7.71 -4.28 -9.53
CA ASP A 113 -8.23 -3.09 -8.86
C ASP A 113 -8.05 -1.88 -9.76
N PHE A 114 -6.87 -1.68 -10.36
CA PHE A 114 -6.66 -0.60 -11.29
C PHE A 114 -7.61 -0.68 -12.49
N CYS A 115 -7.84 -1.85 -13.08
CA CYS A 115 -8.70 -2.01 -14.25
C CYS A 115 -10.19 -1.78 -13.95
N LEU A 116 -10.67 -2.26 -12.80
CA LEU A 116 -12.11 -2.30 -12.50
C LEU A 116 -12.55 -1.22 -11.51
N GLY A 117 -11.74 -0.96 -10.48
CA GLY A 117 -12.03 -0.06 -9.37
C GLY A 117 -11.26 1.25 -9.37
N GLY A 118 -10.15 1.35 -10.10
CA GLY A 118 -9.23 2.50 -10.08
C GLY A 118 -8.21 2.41 -8.94
N VAL A 119 -7.87 3.53 -8.31
CA VAL A 119 -6.85 3.59 -7.25
C VAL A 119 -7.42 4.24 -6.00
N HIS A 120 -7.33 3.54 -4.87
CA HIS A 120 -7.90 3.99 -3.60
C HIS A 120 -7.16 3.40 -2.39
N LEU A 121 -7.10 4.14 -1.28
CA LEU A 121 -6.54 3.69 0.01
C LEU A 121 -7.06 2.33 0.49
N ARG A 122 -8.35 2.06 0.27
CA ARG A 122 -8.97 0.78 0.64
C ARG A 122 -8.35 -0.40 -0.10
N TYR A 123 -8.25 -0.30 -1.42
CA TYR A 123 -7.65 -1.35 -2.26
C TYR A 123 -6.16 -1.52 -1.96
N MET A 124 -5.49 -0.46 -1.52
CA MET A 124 -4.12 -0.57 -1.02
C MET A 124 -4.01 -1.53 0.16
N GLY A 125 -5.03 -1.63 1.03
CA GLY A 125 -5.04 -2.57 2.14
C GLY A 125 -4.97 -4.04 1.70
N ASP A 126 -5.61 -4.38 0.58
CA ASP A 126 -5.66 -5.74 0.03
C ASP A 126 -4.29 -6.22 -0.48
N ILE A 127 -3.39 -5.28 -0.77
CA ILE A 127 -2.04 -5.52 -1.30
C ILE A 127 -0.98 -5.32 -0.22
N LEU A 128 -1.06 -4.21 0.51
CA LEU A 128 -0.05 -3.80 1.48
C LEU A 128 0.03 -4.77 2.65
N PHE A 129 -1.11 -5.22 3.19
CA PHE A 129 -1.10 -6.10 4.36
C PHE A 129 -0.40 -7.44 4.07
N PRO A 130 -0.75 -8.19 2.99
CA PRO A 130 -0.04 -9.41 2.64
C PRO A 130 1.44 -9.19 2.32
N LEU A 131 1.79 -8.11 1.63
CA LEU A 131 3.19 -7.82 1.27
C LEU A 131 4.04 -7.45 2.48
N CYS A 132 3.51 -6.64 3.40
CA CYS A 132 4.18 -6.33 4.67
C CYS A 132 4.38 -7.59 5.51
N LEU A 133 3.36 -8.46 5.58
CA LEU A 133 3.47 -9.73 6.32
C LEU A 133 4.55 -10.64 5.73
N VAL A 134 4.53 -10.86 4.41
CA VAL A 134 5.53 -11.67 3.72
C VAL A 134 6.93 -11.06 3.87
N GLY A 135 7.06 -9.76 3.62
CA GLY A 135 8.33 -9.05 3.76
C GLY A 135 8.88 -9.14 5.19
N ALA A 136 8.02 -8.97 6.20
CA ALA A 136 8.37 -9.12 7.60
C ALA A 136 8.90 -10.53 7.92
N LEU A 137 8.21 -11.59 7.48
CA LEU A 137 8.63 -12.97 7.68
C LEU A 137 9.97 -13.27 7.00
N VAL A 138 10.19 -12.75 5.78
CA VAL A 138 11.47 -12.90 5.07
C VAL A 138 12.59 -12.17 5.79
N LEU A 139 12.35 -10.97 6.33
CA LEU A 139 13.35 -10.24 7.12
C LEU A 139 13.73 -11.01 8.40
N VAL A 140 12.77 -11.60 9.11
CA VAL A 140 13.03 -12.42 10.30
C VAL A 140 13.89 -13.65 9.95
N GLU A 141 13.55 -14.35 8.87
CA GLU A 141 14.32 -15.51 8.39
C GLU A 141 15.72 -15.08 7.93
N LEU A 142 15.86 -13.92 7.27
CA LEU A 142 17.14 -13.36 6.87
C LEU A 142 18.04 -13.10 8.08
N VAL A 143 17.49 -12.53 9.16
CA VAL A 143 18.20 -12.34 10.42
C VAL A 143 18.65 -13.68 11.00
N SER A 144 17.76 -14.68 11.04
CA SER A 144 18.07 -16.03 11.52
C SER A 144 19.25 -16.66 10.75
N ARG A 145 19.22 -16.61 9.42
CA ARG A 145 20.28 -17.15 8.54
C ARG A 145 21.59 -16.36 8.54
N SER A 146 21.54 -15.11 8.98
CA SER A 146 22.73 -14.28 9.14
C SER A 146 23.47 -14.61 10.44
N SER A 147 22.85 -15.32 11.38
CA SER A 147 23.43 -15.62 12.70
C SER A 147 24.80 -16.33 12.57
N GLY A 148 25.77 -15.89 13.36
CA GLY A 148 27.15 -16.40 13.33
C GLY A 148 28.04 -15.86 12.19
N LYS A 149 27.50 -15.03 11.29
CA LYS A 149 28.28 -14.40 10.21
C LYS A 149 28.78 -13.00 10.62
N PRO A 150 29.91 -12.51 10.08
CA PRO A 150 30.46 -11.20 10.44
C PRO A 150 29.50 -10.03 10.16
N TYR A 151 28.59 -10.19 9.20
CA TYR A 151 27.59 -9.18 8.84
C TYR A 151 26.25 -9.31 9.57
N ALA A 152 26.09 -10.25 10.51
CA ALA A 152 24.81 -10.52 11.20
C ALA A 152 24.23 -9.29 11.91
N VAL A 153 25.10 -8.48 12.52
CA VAL A 153 24.70 -7.26 13.24
C VAL A 153 24.05 -6.25 12.28
N HIS A 154 24.62 -6.08 11.09
CA HIS A 154 24.11 -5.16 10.06
C HIS A 154 22.75 -5.63 9.52
N VAL A 155 22.59 -6.93 9.27
CA VAL A 155 21.32 -7.52 8.82
C VAL A 155 20.23 -7.34 9.88
N ARG A 156 20.58 -7.57 11.15
CA ARG A 156 19.65 -7.38 12.28
C ARG A 156 19.24 -5.92 12.43
N ALA A 157 20.20 -4.99 12.38
CA ALA A 157 19.93 -3.56 12.45
C ALA A 157 19.03 -3.12 11.29
N ALA A 158 19.33 -3.54 10.05
CA ALA A 158 18.52 -3.22 8.88
C ALA A 158 17.07 -3.74 9.01
N ALA A 159 16.89 -4.99 9.49
CA ALA A 159 15.56 -5.55 9.72
C ALA A 159 14.78 -4.75 10.77
N TRP A 160 15.40 -4.40 11.91
CA TRP A 160 14.76 -3.55 12.93
C TRP A 160 14.39 -2.17 12.40
N ILE A 161 15.28 -1.53 11.63
CA ILE A 161 15.01 -0.24 11.00
C ILE A 161 13.83 -0.35 10.03
N CYS A 162 13.79 -1.38 9.19
CA CYS A 162 12.70 -1.57 8.24
C CYS A 162 11.34 -1.74 8.94
N MET A 163 11.29 -2.57 9.99
CA MET A 163 10.08 -2.80 10.77
C MET A 163 9.66 -1.54 11.53
N GLY A 164 10.60 -0.88 12.21
CA GLY A 164 10.37 0.33 12.98
C GLY A 164 9.84 1.47 12.10
N LEU A 165 10.47 1.72 10.96
CA LEU A 165 10.01 2.73 10.00
C LEU A 165 8.63 2.39 9.44
N THR A 166 8.34 1.10 9.17
CA THR A 166 7.01 0.68 8.70
C THR A 166 5.93 1.00 9.74
N VAL A 167 6.18 0.71 11.02
CA VAL A 167 5.23 1.03 12.11
C VAL A 167 5.06 2.54 12.27
N LEU A 168 6.16 3.30 12.20
CA LEU A 168 6.12 4.77 12.30
C LEU A 168 5.32 5.39 11.15
N ILE A 169 5.56 4.95 9.91
CA ILE A 169 4.83 5.42 8.72
C ILE A 169 3.35 5.04 8.81
N ALA A 170 3.03 3.79 9.16
CA ALA A 170 1.65 3.35 9.33
C ALA A 170 0.93 4.16 10.42
N GLY A 171 1.60 4.42 11.54
CA GLY A 171 1.07 5.27 12.61
C GLY A 171 0.82 6.71 12.16
N ALA A 172 1.76 7.29 11.40
CA ALA A 172 1.61 8.63 10.85
C ALA A 172 0.41 8.74 9.89
N LEU A 173 0.20 7.74 9.03
CA LEU A 173 -0.93 7.72 8.10
C LEU A 173 -2.28 7.50 8.81
N ILE A 174 -2.32 6.69 9.87
CA ILE A 174 -3.51 6.56 10.71
C ILE A 174 -3.84 7.90 11.38
N PHE A 175 -2.81 8.60 11.87
CA PHE A 175 -2.99 9.92 12.46
C PHE A 175 -3.48 10.94 11.43
N ASP A 176 -2.88 10.99 10.23
CA ASP A 176 -3.29 11.88 9.14
C ASP A 176 -4.76 11.65 8.73
N ASN A 177 -5.18 10.39 8.63
CA ASN A 177 -6.57 10.04 8.30
C ASN A 177 -7.59 10.54 9.34
N GLU A 178 -7.20 10.63 10.62
CA GLU A 178 -8.07 11.06 11.73
C GLU A 178 -7.75 12.49 12.22
N ALA A 179 -6.81 13.19 11.59
CA ALA A 179 -6.26 14.45 12.09
C ALA A 179 -7.34 15.51 12.34
N ASP A 180 -8.28 15.65 11.41
CA ASP A 180 -9.41 16.58 11.54
C ASP A 180 -10.37 16.20 12.67
N SER A 181 -10.65 14.90 12.82
CA SER A 181 -11.50 14.38 13.90
C SER A 181 -10.86 14.63 15.27
N ILE A 182 -9.55 14.40 15.40
CA ILE A 182 -8.78 14.65 16.63
C ILE A 182 -8.74 16.16 16.91
N ARG A 183 -8.52 17.00 15.89
CA ARG A 183 -8.52 18.46 16.05
C ARG A 183 -9.85 18.99 16.56
N LEU A 184 -10.97 18.47 16.07
CA LEU A 184 -12.32 18.90 16.45
C LEU A 184 -12.75 18.37 17.82
N ASN A 185 -12.47 17.10 18.12
CA ASN A 185 -12.95 16.43 19.33
C ASN A 185 -11.96 16.49 20.52
N ALA A 186 -10.67 16.66 20.25
CA ALA A 186 -9.59 16.66 21.24
C ALA A 186 -8.46 17.68 20.90
N PRO A 187 -8.76 18.99 20.82
CA PRO A 187 -7.81 20.00 20.34
C PRO A 187 -6.52 20.09 21.17
N ARG A 188 -6.58 19.81 22.48
CA ARG A 188 -5.40 19.79 23.36
C ARG A 188 -4.44 18.65 23.00
N LEU A 189 -4.97 17.49 22.60
CA LEU A 189 -4.17 16.34 22.18
C LEU A 189 -3.50 16.62 20.83
N PHE A 190 -4.26 17.20 19.88
CA PHE A 190 -3.72 17.62 18.60
C PHE A 190 -2.58 18.63 18.77
N ALA A 191 -2.79 19.67 19.59
CA ALA A 191 -1.77 20.69 19.88
C ALA A 191 -0.53 20.10 20.57
N LEU A 192 -0.68 19.09 21.43
CA LEU A 192 0.45 18.40 22.04
C LEU A 192 1.32 17.72 20.98
N PHE A 193 0.71 17.01 20.02
CA PHE A 193 1.43 16.39 18.92
C PHE A 193 2.05 17.43 17.99
N GLU A 194 1.33 18.49 17.63
CA GLU A 194 1.87 19.57 16.79
C GLU A 194 3.09 20.24 17.45
N ASN A 195 3.03 20.52 18.76
CA ASN A 195 4.12 21.15 19.51
C ASN A 195 5.34 20.23 19.71
N LEU A 196 5.20 18.90 19.64
CA LEU A 196 6.34 17.98 19.64
C LEU A 196 7.26 18.17 18.43
N PHE A 197 6.74 18.78 17.35
CA PHE A 197 7.47 18.99 16.10
C PHE A 197 7.73 20.47 15.78
N ARG A 198 7.44 21.38 16.72
CA ARG A 198 7.84 22.81 16.65
C ARG A 198 9.10 23.05 17.47
#